data_AF-A0A8T2RKC9-F1
#
_entry.id   AF-A0A8T2RKC9-F1
#
_cell.length_a   1.000
_cell.length_b   1.000
_cell.length_c   1.000
_cell.angle_alpha   90.00
_cell.angle_beta   90.00
_cell.angle_gamma   90.00
#
_symmetry.space_group_name_H-M   'P 1'
#
loop_
_entity.id
_entity.type
_entity.pdbx_description
1 polymer ?
#
loop_
_entity_poly.entity_id
_entity_poly.type
_entity_poly.pdbx_seq_one_letter_code
_entity_poly.pdbx_strand_id
1 'polypeptide(L)'
;MVKMLKQRIDDLYQVNIMLDNLPAIRYIKSGAVVLPWTGFPVGFTDEKQHCIINHLKFTVYVHEYQDSGTVIGTGDGLDVIISGNSNNTASGFQVVGFEVSPCSVRHSDDVVSKLSMYEKISPPIDCEDGAQMCFKEGDQISFSYDVSFVKSDIRWPSRWDAYLKMEGARVHWFSILNSLMVIAFLAGIVFVIFLRTVRRDLTKYEDLDKETQAQMTEELSGWKLVVGDVFRAPAHAKLLCIMVGDGVQITGMAVVTILFAAFGFMSPASRGMLLTGMIILYLFLGILAGYVAVRLWRTIQSDSSSWRSLAWCVACFFPGIAFGVLLVLNFLLWSSKSTGALPISLLFLLIVLWFCISVPLTLLGGYFGTKAEAIQYPVRTNQIPREIPGQKYPSWLLVLGAGTLPFGTLFIELFFIMSSIWLGRFYYVFGFLFVVLVLLVIVCAEVSVVLTYMHLCVEDWRWWWKSFFASGSVALYVFLYALNYLVFELRSLSGSTSTALYLGYSILMAFSIMLATGTIGFLMSFWFVHYLFSSVKID
;
A
#
# COMPACT_ATOMS: atom_id res chain seq x y z
N MET A 1 35.26 -0.22 -16.45
CA MET A 1 34.92 0.35 -15.12
C MET A 1 34.60 1.84 -15.21
N VAL A 2 35.47 2.68 -15.80
CA VAL A 2 35.27 4.14 -15.95
C VAL A 2 33.94 4.50 -16.64
N LYS A 3 33.61 3.86 -17.77
CA LYS A 3 32.32 4.07 -18.46
C LYS A 3 31.10 3.78 -17.57
N MET A 4 31.19 2.74 -16.74
CA MET A 4 30.13 2.39 -15.78
C MET A 4 30.02 3.45 -14.69
N LEU A 5 31.13 3.92 -14.12
CA LEU A 5 31.15 4.99 -13.11
C LEU A 5 30.56 6.29 -13.64
N LYS A 6 30.94 6.72 -14.85
CA LYS A 6 30.35 7.90 -15.50
C LYS A 6 28.84 7.75 -15.65
N GLN A 7 28.38 6.60 -16.16
CA GLN A 7 26.96 6.31 -16.27
C GLN A 7 26.24 6.33 -14.91
N ARG A 8 26.86 5.82 -13.83
CA ARG A 8 26.27 5.87 -12.48
C ARG A 8 26.20 7.28 -11.91
N ILE A 9 27.16 8.14 -12.24
CA ILE A 9 27.12 9.56 -11.87
C ILE A 9 25.99 10.27 -12.63
N ASP A 10 25.86 10.02 -13.93
CA ASP A 10 24.81 10.58 -14.77
C ASP A 10 23.40 10.09 -14.35
N ASP A 11 23.29 8.82 -13.95
CA ASP A 11 22.07 8.21 -13.39
C ASP A 11 21.76 8.70 -11.95
N LEU A 12 22.59 9.58 -11.37
CA LEU A 12 22.48 10.07 -9.99
C LEU A 12 22.42 8.94 -8.93
N TYR A 13 23.20 7.88 -9.14
CA TYR A 13 23.20 6.73 -8.25
C TYR A 13 23.61 7.12 -6.83
N GLN A 14 22.81 6.70 -5.85
CA GLN A 14 23.03 7.00 -4.43
C GLN A 14 23.57 5.79 -3.68
N VAL A 15 24.53 6.06 -2.79
CA VAL A 15 25.12 5.11 -1.86
C VAL A 15 24.46 5.30 -0.50
N ASN A 16 23.87 4.22 0.02
CA ASN A 16 23.24 4.18 1.33
C ASN A 16 24.11 3.38 2.29
N ILE A 17 24.68 4.06 3.28
CA ILE A 17 25.44 3.45 4.38
C ILE A 17 24.58 3.47 5.64
N MET A 18 24.73 2.46 6.47
CA MET A 18 23.96 2.30 7.70
C MET A 18 24.89 1.99 8.86
N LEU A 19 24.63 2.61 10.02
CA LEU A 19 25.32 2.39 11.28
C LEU A 19 24.27 2.20 12.38
N ASP A 20 24.32 1.08 13.10
CA ASP A 20 23.37 0.76 14.18
C ASP A 20 21.89 0.96 13.78
N ASN A 21 21.54 0.41 12.62
CA ASN A 21 20.25 0.55 11.95
C ASN A 21 19.84 1.95 11.48
N LEU A 22 20.62 3.01 11.76
CA LEU A 22 20.40 4.36 11.26
C LEU A 22 21.06 4.55 9.87
N PRO A 23 20.35 5.10 8.87
CA PRO A 23 20.98 5.47 7.61
C PRO A 23 21.84 6.72 7.79
N ALA A 24 22.84 6.90 6.91
CA ALA A 24 23.59 8.13 6.87
C ALA A 24 22.72 9.28 6.33
N ILE A 25 22.64 10.40 7.06
CA ILE A 25 22.01 11.64 6.58
C ILE A 25 23.09 12.59 6.08
N ARG A 26 22.84 13.26 4.96
CA ARG A 26 23.54 14.50 4.59
C ARG A 26 22.56 15.66 4.63
N TYR A 27 23.07 16.84 4.97
CA TYR A 27 22.28 18.06 4.95
C TYR A 27 22.66 18.91 3.74
N ILE A 28 21.69 19.17 2.85
CA ILE A 28 21.89 20.03 1.68
C ILE A 28 21.37 21.42 2.03
N LYS A 29 22.25 22.43 1.97
CA LYS A 29 21.87 23.83 2.14
C LYS A 29 21.36 24.37 0.80
N SER A 30 20.06 24.65 0.71
CA SER A 30 19.45 25.33 -0.44
C SER A 30 18.97 26.72 0.02
N GLY A 31 19.86 27.71 -0.05
CA GLY A 31 19.61 29.04 0.50
C GLY A 31 19.51 29.01 2.03
N ALA A 32 18.38 29.46 2.58
CA ALA A 32 18.12 29.49 4.03
C ALA A 32 17.57 28.17 4.60
N VAL A 33 17.24 27.18 3.74
CA VAL A 33 16.63 25.92 4.16
C VAL A 33 17.67 24.79 4.09
N VAL A 34 17.76 24.02 5.17
CA VAL A 34 18.64 22.85 5.29
C VAL A 34 17.78 21.60 5.16
N LEU A 35 17.90 20.89 4.04
CA LEU A 35 17.11 19.69 3.77
C LEU A 35 17.91 18.42 4.10
N PRO A 36 17.40 17.53 4.97
CA PRO A 36 18.01 16.23 5.20
C PRO A 36 17.78 15.31 3.99
N TRP A 37 18.83 14.61 3.58
CA TRP A 37 18.78 13.59 2.54
C TRP A 37 19.48 12.33 3.02
N THR A 38 18.92 11.16 2.73
CA THR A 38 19.56 9.88 3.07
C THR A 38 20.58 9.49 2.01
N GLY A 39 21.74 9.02 2.44
CA GLY A 39 22.83 8.60 1.55
C GLY A 39 23.54 9.77 0.84
N PHE A 40 24.46 9.42 -0.05
CA PHE A 40 25.24 10.37 -0.85
C PHE A 40 25.42 9.86 -2.29
N PRO A 41 25.52 10.75 -3.29
CA PRO A 41 25.73 10.32 -4.67
C PRO A 41 27.13 9.73 -4.85
N VAL A 42 27.31 8.84 -5.82
CA VAL A 42 28.64 8.27 -6.15
C VAL A 42 29.61 9.37 -6.61
N GLY A 43 29.10 10.42 -7.22
CA GLY A 43 29.88 11.53 -7.73
C GLY A 43 28.97 12.64 -8.26
N PHE A 44 29.56 13.64 -8.89
CA PHE A 44 28.85 14.75 -9.51
C PHE A 44 29.55 15.16 -10.81
N THR A 45 28.85 15.92 -11.64
CA THR A 45 29.39 16.44 -12.89
C THR A 45 29.64 17.93 -12.72
N ASP A 46 30.90 18.33 -12.78
CA ASP A 46 31.33 19.74 -12.69
C ASP A 46 31.99 20.16 -14.02
N GLU A 47 31.55 21.25 -14.62
CA GLU A 47 32.04 21.77 -15.91
C GLU A 47 32.27 20.73 -17.04
N LYS A 48 31.38 19.71 -17.13
CA LYS A 48 31.44 18.55 -18.08
C LYS A 48 32.53 17.50 -17.76
N GLN A 49 33.15 17.56 -16.59
CA GLN A 49 34.02 16.51 -16.06
C GLN A 49 33.28 15.73 -14.97
N HIS A 50 33.43 14.41 -14.97
CA HIS A 50 32.82 13.56 -13.95
C HIS A 50 33.79 13.44 -12.78
N CYS A 51 33.35 13.87 -11.61
CA CYS A 51 34.13 13.85 -10.38
C CYS A 51 33.51 12.84 -9.40
N ILE A 52 34.37 12.08 -8.72
CA ILE A 52 33.95 11.00 -7.83
C ILE A 52 34.04 11.46 -6.38
N ILE A 53 33.07 11.06 -5.56
CA ILE A 53 33.15 11.21 -4.11
C ILE A 53 33.96 10.04 -3.58
N ASN A 54 35.16 10.35 -3.07
CA ASN A 54 36.11 9.36 -2.60
C ASN A 54 36.54 9.59 -1.14
N HIS A 55 36.18 10.73 -0.53
CA HIS A 55 36.39 10.97 0.89
C HIS A 55 35.04 11.14 1.61
N LEU A 56 34.83 10.41 2.71
CA LEU A 56 33.60 10.47 3.50
C LEU A 56 33.91 10.88 4.93
N LYS A 57 33.36 12.01 5.38
CA LYS A 57 33.44 12.43 6.78
C LYS A 57 32.18 12.02 7.51
N PHE A 58 32.32 11.12 8.46
CA PHE A 58 31.23 10.63 9.29
C PHE A 58 31.19 11.37 10.63
N THR A 59 30.00 11.84 11.00
CA THR A 59 29.72 12.38 12.32
C THR A 59 28.74 11.45 13.02
N VAL A 60 29.20 10.80 14.07
CA VAL A 60 28.42 9.86 14.87
C VAL A 60 28.01 10.55 16.15
N TYR A 61 26.71 10.81 16.30
CA TYR A 61 26.18 11.38 17.53
C TYR A 61 25.99 10.29 18.57
N VAL A 62 26.58 10.47 19.75
CA VAL A 62 26.52 9.51 20.86
C VAL A 62 25.87 10.11 22.09
N HIS A 63 24.99 9.34 22.73
CA HIS A 63 24.38 9.69 24.00
C HIS A 63 24.99 8.86 25.11
N GLU A 64 25.38 9.52 26.20
CA GLU A 64 25.91 8.85 27.40
C GLU A 64 24.74 8.42 28.28
N TYR A 65 24.60 7.12 28.52
CA TYR A 65 23.57 6.59 29.42
C TYR A 65 24.19 6.11 30.72
N GLN A 66 23.61 6.55 31.84
CA GLN A 66 23.93 6.08 33.19
C GLN A 66 22.86 5.10 33.63
N ASP A 67 23.27 3.87 33.90
CA ASP A 67 22.35 2.80 34.23
C ASP A 67 21.60 3.07 35.53
N SER A 68 20.32 3.40 35.40
CA SER A 68 19.35 3.45 36.49
C SER A 68 18.22 2.45 36.21
N GLY A 69 18.59 1.20 35.92
CA GLY A 69 17.70 0.04 36.06
C GLY A 69 16.53 -0.03 35.07
N THR A 70 16.58 0.68 33.94
CA THR A 70 15.55 0.58 32.91
C THR A 70 15.92 -0.45 31.83
N VAL A 71 15.04 -1.45 31.69
CA VAL A 71 15.10 -2.50 30.66
C VAL A 71 15.09 -1.86 29.27
N ILE A 72 16.19 -2.00 28.53
CA ILE A 72 16.28 -1.56 27.12
C ILE A 72 15.92 -2.75 26.24
N GLY A 73 14.73 -2.71 25.64
CA GLY A 73 14.38 -3.62 24.55
C GLY A 73 15.05 -3.14 23.27
N THR A 74 16.04 -3.89 22.77
CA THR A 74 16.49 -3.75 21.38
C THR A 74 15.39 -4.29 20.46
N GLY A 75 15.05 -3.53 19.41
CA GLY A 75 13.99 -3.88 18.45
C GLY A 75 14.30 -5.07 17.54
N ASP A 76 15.36 -5.83 17.83
CA ASP A 76 15.68 -7.11 17.23
C ASP A 76 15.73 -8.14 18.38
N GLY A 77 15.06 -9.27 18.18
CA GLY A 77 14.53 -10.15 19.23
C GLY A 77 15.36 -10.33 20.51
N LEU A 78 14.70 -10.13 21.65
CA LEU A 78 14.88 -10.80 22.95
C LEU A 78 16.31 -11.08 23.47
N ASP A 79 17.30 -10.22 23.22
CA ASP A 79 18.53 -10.25 24.01
C ASP A 79 18.38 -9.35 25.25
N VAL A 80 17.90 -9.97 26.33
CA VAL A 80 17.94 -9.38 27.67
C VAL A 80 19.39 -9.50 28.16
N ILE A 81 20.14 -8.39 28.10
CA ILE A 81 21.42 -8.31 28.79
C ILE A 81 21.12 -8.20 30.29
N ILE A 82 21.02 -9.35 30.98
CA ILE A 82 21.09 -9.38 32.44
C ILE A 82 22.55 -9.13 32.80
N SER A 83 22.89 -7.88 33.12
CA SER A 83 24.21 -7.56 33.63
C SER A 83 24.36 -8.19 35.02
N GLY A 84 25.30 -9.12 35.12
CA GLY A 84 25.67 -9.77 36.37
C GLY A 84 26.12 -8.75 37.41
N ASN A 85 25.71 -9.02 38.64
CA ASN A 85 26.02 -8.32 39.88
C ASN A 85 27.49 -7.83 39.94
N SER A 86 27.74 -6.57 39.60
CA SER A 86 28.98 -5.88 39.96
C SER A 86 28.73 -4.38 40.13
N ASN A 87 29.19 -3.84 41.27
CA ASN A 87 29.00 -2.47 41.74
C ASN A 87 29.70 -1.37 40.90
N ASN A 88 29.85 -1.56 39.59
CA ASN A 88 30.30 -0.51 38.68
C ASN A 88 29.13 -0.11 37.79
N THR A 89 28.64 1.11 37.96
CA THR A 89 27.74 1.76 37.01
C THR A 89 28.45 1.81 35.66
N ALA A 90 28.14 0.87 34.77
CA ALA A 90 28.71 0.84 33.43
C ALA A 90 28.12 2.00 32.62
N SER A 91 28.79 3.15 32.61
CA SER A 91 28.49 4.26 31.70
C SER A 91 28.81 3.80 30.27
N GLY A 92 27.79 3.73 29.42
CA GLY A 92 27.92 3.34 28.01
C GLY A 92 27.56 4.48 27.08
N PHE A 93 28.00 4.38 25.83
CA PHE A 93 27.59 5.27 24.75
C PHE A 93 26.66 4.55 23.79
N GLN A 94 25.57 5.22 23.42
CA GLN A 94 24.61 4.73 22.43
C GLN A 94 24.60 5.65 21.22
N VAL A 95 24.50 5.07 20.02
CA VAL A 95 24.46 5.85 18.77
C VAL A 95 23.04 6.42 18.57
N VAL A 96 22.94 7.74 18.51
CA VAL A 96 21.66 8.47 18.43
C VAL A 96 21.52 9.30 17.15
N GLY A 97 22.53 9.33 16.29
CA GLY A 97 22.48 9.97 15.00
C GLY A 97 23.69 9.62 14.14
N PHE A 98 23.51 9.61 12.83
CA PHE A 98 24.57 9.30 11.87
C PHE A 98 24.50 10.22 10.67
N GLU A 99 25.52 11.07 10.54
CA GLU A 99 25.65 12.07 9.49
C GLU A 99 26.88 11.79 8.61
N VAL A 100 26.75 12.07 7.32
CA VAL A 100 27.82 11.95 6.33
C VAL A 100 27.98 13.27 5.56
N SER A 101 29.21 13.77 5.52
CA SER A 101 29.62 14.85 4.62
C SER A 101 30.48 14.25 3.50
N PRO A 102 29.96 14.13 2.27
CA PRO A 102 30.70 13.58 1.14
C PRO A 102 31.62 14.65 0.52
N CYS A 103 32.86 14.27 0.23
CA CYS A 103 33.86 15.14 -0.38
C CYS A 103 34.58 14.45 -1.54
N SER A 104 34.99 15.24 -2.53
CA SER A 104 35.86 14.79 -3.63
C SER A 104 37.24 15.37 -3.45
N VAL A 105 38.25 14.52 -3.27
CA VAL A 105 39.61 14.94 -2.93
C VAL A 105 40.61 14.18 -3.79
N ARG A 106 41.45 14.91 -4.52
CA ARG A 106 42.59 14.32 -5.22
C ARG A 106 43.71 14.02 -4.23
N HIS A 107 43.85 12.76 -3.85
CA HIS A 107 44.99 12.31 -3.04
C HIS A 107 46.28 12.40 -3.86
N SER A 108 47.39 12.76 -3.23
CA SER A 108 48.71 12.71 -3.85
C SER A 108 49.20 11.26 -3.97
N ASP A 109 49.60 10.87 -5.17
CA ASP A 109 50.03 9.49 -5.49
C ASP A 109 51.21 9.03 -4.62
N ASP A 110 52.08 9.96 -4.21
CA ASP A 110 53.24 9.71 -3.36
C ASP A 110 52.90 9.34 -1.91
N VAL A 111 51.73 9.78 -1.42
CA VAL A 111 51.26 9.49 -0.06
C VAL A 111 50.51 8.17 -0.05
N VAL A 112 49.63 7.95 -1.03
CA VAL A 112 48.85 6.73 -1.16
C VAL A 112 49.73 5.51 -1.43
N SER A 113 50.72 5.62 -2.32
CA SER A 113 51.58 4.49 -2.71
C SER A 113 52.44 3.94 -1.57
N LYS A 114 52.64 4.72 -0.50
CA LYS A 114 53.42 4.33 0.69
C LYS A 114 52.55 3.75 1.81
N LEU A 115 51.23 3.84 1.68
CA LEU A 115 50.29 3.42 2.72
C LEU A 115 49.70 2.04 2.38
N SER A 116 49.55 1.24 3.43
CA SER A 116 48.80 -0.02 3.37
C SER A 116 47.29 0.22 3.57
N MET A 117 46.47 -0.76 3.21
CA MET A 117 45.01 -0.65 3.36
C MET A 117 44.65 -0.43 4.85
N TYR A 118 43.84 0.59 5.12
CA TYR A 118 43.40 1.04 6.46
C TYR A 118 44.42 1.81 7.30
N GLU A 119 45.54 2.22 6.72
CA GLU A 119 46.53 3.06 7.40
C GLU A 119 46.08 4.54 7.47
N LYS A 120 46.44 5.23 8.56
CA LYS A 120 45.98 6.60 8.81
C LYS A 120 46.68 7.59 7.87
N ILE A 121 45.89 8.41 7.17
CA ILE A 121 46.38 9.54 6.38
C ILE A 121 46.59 10.74 7.31
N SER A 122 47.76 11.38 7.23
CA SER A 122 48.10 12.61 7.98
C SER A 122 48.71 13.62 7.02
N PRO A 123 48.31 14.91 7.02
CA PRO A 123 47.32 15.58 7.89
C PRO A 123 45.85 15.21 7.59
N PRO A 124 44.90 15.57 8.48
CA PRO A 124 43.47 15.41 8.23
C PRO A 124 43.07 16.14 6.95
N ILE A 125 42.18 15.53 6.18
CA ILE A 125 41.76 16.06 4.89
C ILE A 125 40.69 17.13 5.13
N ASP A 126 40.92 18.33 4.62
CA ASP A 126 39.90 19.37 4.58
C ASP A 126 39.11 19.31 3.27
N CYS A 127 37.80 19.44 3.37
CA CYS A 127 36.88 19.34 2.24
C CYS A 127 36.65 20.68 1.55
N GLU A 128 37.02 21.81 2.16
CA GLU A 128 36.72 23.15 1.63
C GLU A 128 37.79 23.67 0.66
N ASP A 129 39.05 23.24 0.80
CA ASP A 129 40.20 23.80 0.07
C ASP A 129 40.89 22.81 -0.90
N GLY A 130 40.29 21.64 -1.16
CA GLY A 130 40.89 20.56 -1.95
C GLY A 130 40.57 20.57 -3.44
N ALA A 131 41.55 20.20 -4.28
CA ALA A 131 41.29 19.90 -5.69
C ALA A 131 40.38 18.67 -5.82
N GLN A 132 39.27 18.81 -6.55
CA GLN A 132 38.30 17.74 -6.78
C GLN A 132 38.91 16.60 -7.61
N MET A 133 38.52 15.36 -7.31
CA MET A 133 38.97 14.17 -8.04
C MET A 133 38.07 13.91 -9.25
N CYS A 134 38.35 14.61 -10.35
CA CYS A 134 37.74 14.36 -11.65
C CYS A 134 38.57 13.35 -12.45
N PHE A 135 37.99 12.19 -12.76
CA PHE A 135 38.75 11.01 -13.21
C PHE A 135 38.72 10.83 -14.74
N LYS A 136 39.86 10.39 -15.29
CA LYS A 136 40.07 9.97 -16.68
C LYS A 136 40.40 8.47 -16.75
N GLU A 137 40.43 7.92 -17.95
CA GLU A 137 40.81 6.50 -18.13
C GLU A 137 42.27 6.29 -17.76
N GLY A 138 42.52 5.42 -16.77
CA GLY A 138 43.86 5.09 -16.26
C GLY A 138 44.19 5.65 -14.87
N ASP A 139 43.37 6.55 -14.33
CA ASP A 139 43.60 7.13 -13.00
C ASP A 139 43.32 6.10 -11.88
N GLN A 140 44.20 6.07 -10.87
CA GLN A 140 43.95 5.32 -9.63
C GLN A 140 43.10 6.15 -8.66
N ILE A 141 42.01 5.57 -8.17
CA ILE A 141 41.10 6.23 -7.23
C ILE A 141 41.29 5.60 -5.86
N SER A 142 41.68 6.43 -4.89
CA SER A 142 41.80 6.02 -3.50
C SER A 142 40.62 6.53 -2.69
N PHE A 143 40.02 5.63 -1.91
CA PHE A 143 38.91 5.95 -1.02
C PHE A 143 39.42 6.11 0.40
N SER A 144 38.95 7.14 1.10
CA SER A 144 39.30 7.43 2.48
C SER A 144 38.06 7.88 3.26
N TYR A 145 38.12 7.79 4.58
CA TYR A 145 37.04 8.26 5.44
C TYR A 145 37.59 8.79 6.77
N ASP A 146 36.85 9.68 7.40
CA ASP A 146 37.10 10.17 8.75
C ASP A 146 35.86 9.91 9.62
N VAL A 147 36.06 9.67 10.92
CA VAL A 147 34.98 9.40 11.88
C VAL A 147 35.16 10.29 13.10
N SER A 148 34.18 11.15 13.33
CA SER A 148 34.10 12.02 14.51
C SER A 148 32.93 11.59 15.40
N PHE A 149 33.19 11.42 16.70
CA PHE A 149 32.16 11.12 17.69
C PHE A 149 31.80 12.39 18.44
N VAL A 150 30.53 12.78 18.41
CA VAL A 150 30.03 14.01 19.04
C VAL A 150 28.99 13.65 20.08
N LYS A 151 29.17 14.10 21.33
CA LYS A 151 28.17 13.90 22.37
C LYS A 151 26.89 14.69 22.06
N SER A 152 25.74 14.05 22.22
CA SER A 152 24.42 14.63 21.97
C SER A 152 23.44 14.31 23.10
N ASP A 153 22.54 15.26 23.38
CA ASP A 153 21.51 15.12 24.42
C ASP A 153 20.27 14.34 23.93
N ILE A 154 20.26 13.89 22.67
CA ILE A 154 19.18 13.08 22.11
C ILE A 154 19.12 11.74 22.84
N ARG A 155 17.97 11.41 23.43
CA ARG A 155 17.75 10.11 24.06
C ARG A 155 17.56 9.03 23.01
N TRP A 156 17.93 7.79 23.35
CA TRP A 156 17.79 6.64 22.46
C TRP A 156 16.41 6.46 21.83
N PRO A 157 15.27 6.61 22.54
CA PRO A 157 13.95 6.45 21.93
C PRO A 157 13.63 7.48 20.83
N SER A 158 14.19 8.70 20.95
CA SER A 158 13.97 9.81 20.01
C SER A 158 14.96 9.85 18.84
N ARG A 159 15.89 8.89 18.74
CA ARG A 159 16.96 8.90 17.71
C ARG A 159 16.44 8.89 16.28
N TRP A 160 15.25 8.32 16.05
CA TRP A 160 14.62 8.29 14.73
C TRP A 160 13.88 9.58 14.38
N ASP A 161 13.60 10.49 15.33
CA ASP A 161 12.78 11.68 15.08
C ASP A 161 13.40 12.61 14.02
N ALA A 162 14.73 12.67 13.95
CA ALA A 162 15.44 13.43 12.92
C ALA A 162 15.22 12.88 11.50
N TYR A 163 14.98 11.58 11.37
CA TYR A 163 14.77 10.86 10.11
C TYR A 163 13.31 10.87 9.67
N LEU A 164 12.39 10.94 10.63
CA LEU A 164 10.95 10.82 10.42
C LEU A 164 10.25 12.17 10.27
N LYS A 165 10.96 13.29 10.45
CA LYS A 165 10.45 14.64 10.21
C LYS A 165 10.20 14.86 8.72
N MET A 166 8.96 14.65 8.29
CA MET A 166 8.48 15.04 6.97
C MET A 166 7.99 16.50 6.98
N GLU A 167 8.63 17.34 6.17
CA GLU A 167 8.05 18.63 5.77
C GLU A 167 6.89 18.36 4.80
N GLY A 168 5.71 18.93 5.06
CA GLY A 168 4.54 18.76 4.17
C GLY A 168 3.21 18.38 4.83
N ALA A 169 3.09 18.41 6.16
CA ALA A 169 1.82 18.13 6.86
C ALA A 169 0.61 18.89 6.30
N ARG A 170 0.81 20.12 5.78
CA ARG A 170 -0.25 20.93 5.14
C ARG A 170 -0.85 20.23 3.91
N VAL A 171 -0.05 19.50 3.14
CA VAL A 171 -0.50 18.79 1.93
C VAL A 171 -1.40 17.60 2.31
N HIS A 172 -1.05 16.87 3.38
CA HIS A 172 -1.89 15.78 3.91
C HIS A 172 -3.25 16.31 4.40
N TRP A 173 -3.25 17.40 5.16
CA TRP A 173 -4.49 18.05 5.63
C TRP A 173 -5.37 18.55 4.48
N PHE A 174 -4.77 19.10 3.43
CA PHE A 174 -5.49 19.53 2.24
C PHE A 174 -6.17 18.34 1.53
N SER A 175 -5.48 17.20 1.42
CA SER A 175 -6.04 15.96 0.85
C SER A 175 -7.26 15.45 1.64
N ILE A 176 -7.16 15.47 2.98
CA ILE A 176 -8.24 15.04 3.87
C ILE A 176 -9.48 15.93 3.69
N LEU A 177 -9.30 17.26 3.67
CA LEU A 177 -10.40 18.20 3.47
C LEU A 177 -11.11 18.02 2.12
N ASN A 178 -10.34 17.85 1.04
CA ASN A 178 -10.91 17.60 -0.28
C ASN A 178 -11.70 16.28 -0.32
N SER A 179 -11.17 15.23 0.32
CA SER A 179 -11.85 13.93 0.41
C SER A 179 -13.15 14.01 1.21
N LEU A 180 -13.16 14.76 2.33
CA LEU A 180 -14.36 14.99 3.13
C LEU A 180 -15.46 15.73 2.36
N MET A 181 -15.10 16.68 1.50
CA MET A 181 -16.07 17.38 0.65
C MET A 181 -16.75 16.42 -0.34
N VAL A 182 -15.99 15.52 -0.97
CA VAL A 182 -16.54 14.52 -1.89
C VAL A 182 -17.47 13.55 -1.16
N ILE A 183 -17.08 13.08 0.04
CA ILE A 183 -17.91 12.21 0.88
C ILE A 183 -19.20 12.93 1.27
N ALA A 184 -19.14 14.16 1.76
CA ALA A 184 -20.33 14.90 2.14
C ALA A 184 -21.32 15.07 0.98
N PHE A 185 -20.81 15.30 -0.23
CA PHE A 185 -21.63 15.38 -1.44
C PHE A 185 -22.30 14.04 -1.78
N LEU A 186 -21.54 12.95 -1.79
CA LEU A 186 -22.05 11.60 -2.06
C LEU A 186 -23.02 11.11 -0.98
N ALA A 187 -22.70 11.34 0.29
CA ALA A 187 -23.58 11.11 1.43
C ALA A 187 -24.91 11.85 1.26
N GLY A 188 -24.88 13.10 0.76
CA GLY A 188 -26.08 13.86 0.42
C GLY A 188 -26.95 13.16 -0.63
N ILE A 189 -26.35 12.61 -1.69
CA ILE A 189 -27.06 11.85 -2.73
C ILE A 189 -27.68 10.57 -2.13
N VAL A 190 -26.89 9.82 -1.36
CA VAL A 190 -27.35 8.59 -0.68
C VAL A 190 -28.50 8.92 0.28
N PHE A 191 -28.38 9.99 1.06
CA PHE A 191 -29.42 10.47 1.96
C PHE A 191 -30.71 10.85 1.21
N VAL A 192 -30.61 11.51 0.05
CA VAL A 192 -31.78 11.80 -0.80
C VAL A 192 -32.41 10.51 -1.32
N ILE A 193 -31.61 9.51 -1.73
CA ILE A 193 -32.12 8.19 -2.13
C ILE A 193 -32.89 7.54 -0.98
N PHE A 194 -32.32 7.50 0.23
CA PHE A 194 -32.99 6.96 1.42
C PHE A 194 -34.24 7.76 1.83
N LEU A 195 -34.18 9.09 1.82
CA LEU A 195 -35.36 9.91 2.11
C LEU A 195 -36.46 9.68 1.09
N ARG A 196 -36.12 9.49 -0.19
CA ARG A 196 -37.12 9.19 -1.23
C ARG A 196 -37.73 7.80 -1.05
N THR A 197 -36.95 6.80 -0.66
CA THR A 197 -37.49 5.46 -0.37
C THR A 197 -38.38 5.48 0.87
N VAL A 198 -37.98 6.18 1.94
CA VAL A 198 -38.71 6.26 3.22
C VAL A 198 -39.94 7.19 3.15
N ARG A 199 -39.81 8.43 2.65
CA ARG A 199 -40.95 9.38 2.58
C ARG A 199 -42.10 8.82 1.77
N ARG A 200 -41.82 8.03 0.73
CA ARG A 200 -42.83 7.40 -0.12
C ARG A 200 -43.59 6.26 0.57
N ASP A 201 -42.98 5.67 1.60
CA ASP A 201 -43.66 4.72 2.49
C ASP A 201 -44.59 5.46 3.48
N LEU A 202 -44.23 6.70 3.87
CA LEU A 202 -45.05 7.58 4.70
C LEU A 202 -46.18 8.27 3.92
N THR A 203 -45.95 8.75 2.69
CA THR A 203 -46.97 9.45 1.87
C THR A 203 -48.01 8.53 1.23
N LYS A 204 -47.95 7.22 1.48
CA LYS A 204 -49.10 6.32 1.32
C LYS A 204 -50.21 6.58 2.36
N TYR A 205 -50.00 7.50 3.31
CA TYR A 205 -50.99 7.90 4.32
C TYR A 205 -51.54 9.33 4.16
N GLU A 206 -51.06 10.15 3.22
CA GLU A 206 -51.64 11.47 2.97
C GLU A 206 -52.01 11.62 1.48
N ASP A 207 -53.31 11.50 1.22
CA ASP A 207 -53.94 11.85 -0.05
C ASP A 207 -53.80 13.35 -0.32
N LEU A 208 -52.67 13.80 -0.89
CA LEU A 208 -52.60 15.08 -1.59
C LEU A 208 -51.53 15.02 -2.72
N ASP A 209 -51.99 15.34 -3.93
CA ASP A 209 -51.28 15.50 -5.20
C ASP A 209 -51.03 14.23 -6.07
N LYS A 210 -52.11 13.74 -6.70
CA LYS A 210 -52.15 12.50 -7.49
C LYS A 210 -51.67 12.63 -8.95
N GLU A 211 -51.66 13.81 -9.58
CA GLU A 211 -51.40 13.93 -11.03
C GLU A 211 -49.94 14.34 -11.37
N THR A 212 -49.40 15.36 -10.71
CA THR A 212 -48.00 15.81 -10.87
C THR A 212 -47.00 14.77 -10.35
N GLN A 213 -47.37 14.06 -9.29
CA GLN A 213 -46.53 13.02 -8.70
C GLN A 213 -46.55 11.73 -9.51
N ALA A 214 -47.66 11.38 -10.19
CA ALA A 214 -47.78 10.12 -10.96
C ALA A 214 -46.88 10.09 -12.21
N GLN A 215 -46.84 11.17 -13.00
CA GLN A 215 -45.98 11.25 -14.19
C GLN A 215 -44.48 11.21 -13.85
N MET A 216 -44.07 11.87 -12.76
CA MET A 216 -42.66 11.85 -12.30
C MET A 216 -42.30 10.53 -11.58
N THR A 217 -43.30 9.76 -11.16
CA THR A 217 -43.18 8.50 -10.41
C THR A 217 -42.98 7.28 -11.33
N GLU A 218 -43.65 7.25 -12.48
CA GLU A 218 -43.62 6.10 -13.39
C GLU A 218 -42.23 5.95 -14.05
N GLU A 219 -41.58 7.06 -14.41
CA GLU A 219 -40.23 7.07 -15.01
C GLU A 219 -39.09 6.77 -14.02
N LEU A 220 -39.30 6.92 -12.70
CA LEU A 220 -38.26 6.71 -11.66
C LEU A 220 -38.48 5.48 -10.77
N SER A 221 -39.58 4.73 -10.94
CA SER A 221 -39.91 3.53 -10.16
C SER A 221 -39.42 2.21 -10.79
N GLY A 222 -38.48 2.26 -11.75
CA GLY A 222 -37.97 1.08 -12.44
C GLY A 222 -37.38 0.00 -11.52
N TRP A 223 -36.84 0.39 -10.36
CA TRP A 223 -36.28 -0.57 -9.41
C TRP A 223 -37.36 -1.49 -8.79
N LYS A 224 -38.62 -1.04 -8.69
CA LYS A 224 -39.73 -1.89 -8.22
C LYS A 224 -40.16 -2.90 -9.27
N LEU A 225 -39.89 -2.63 -10.54
CA LEU A 225 -40.24 -3.52 -11.64
C LEU A 225 -39.30 -4.73 -11.75
N VAL A 226 -38.14 -4.67 -11.08
CA VAL A 226 -37.13 -5.74 -11.04
C VAL A 226 -37.14 -6.56 -9.74
N VAL A 227 -38.17 -6.39 -8.89
CA VAL A 227 -38.38 -7.14 -7.63
C VAL A 227 -38.20 -8.65 -7.82
N GLY A 228 -38.73 -9.21 -8.90
CA GLY A 228 -38.66 -10.64 -9.19
C GLY A 228 -37.32 -11.12 -9.80
N ASP A 229 -36.38 -10.25 -10.15
CA ASP A 229 -35.13 -10.64 -10.83
C ASP A 229 -33.85 -10.13 -10.14
N VAL A 230 -33.97 -9.23 -9.16
CA VAL A 230 -32.82 -8.57 -8.53
C VAL A 230 -31.86 -9.52 -7.80
N PHE A 231 -32.36 -10.60 -7.21
CA PHE A 231 -31.57 -11.61 -6.48
C PHE A 231 -31.16 -12.80 -7.35
N ARG A 232 -31.34 -12.73 -8.67
CA ARG A 232 -30.92 -13.79 -9.59
C ARG A 232 -29.40 -13.97 -9.52
N ALA A 233 -28.96 -15.23 -9.52
CA ALA A 233 -27.53 -15.55 -9.48
C ALA A 233 -26.76 -14.87 -10.62
N PRO A 234 -25.64 -14.20 -10.34
CA PRO A 234 -24.84 -13.54 -11.36
C PRO A 234 -24.12 -14.53 -12.26
N ALA A 235 -23.75 -14.09 -13.46
CA ALA A 235 -22.84 -14.83 -14.33
C ALA A 235 -21.53 -15.11 -13.56
N HIS A 236 -20.97 -16.31 -13.66
CA HIS A 236 -19.74 -16.71 -12.95
C HIS A 236 -19.78 -16.44 -11.42
N ALA A 237 -20.90 -16.75 -10.75
CA ALA A 237 -21.08 -16.55 -9.30
C ALA A 237 -19.92 -17.09 -8.43
N LYS A 238 -19.30 -18.21 -8.83
CA LYS A 238 -18.13 -18.78 -8.12
C LYS A 238 -16.96 -17.80 -8.10
N LEU A 239 -16.66 -17.13 -9.21
CA LEU A 239 -15.58 -16.15 -9.31
C LEU A 239 -15.84 -14.93 -8.43
N LEU A 240 -17.08 -14.44 -8.41
CA LEU A 240 -17.47 -13.32 -7.55
C LEU A 240 -17.22 -13.65 -6.08
N CYS A 241 -17.63 -14.85 -5.63
CA CYS A 241 -17.40 -15.29 -4.26
C CYS A 241 -15.91 -15.41 -3.92
N ILE A 242 -15.09 -15.88 -4.88
CA ILE A 242 -13.63 -15.96 -4.73
C ILE A 242 -13.03 -14.56 -4.56
N MET A 243 -13.35 -13.63 -5.46
CA MET A 243 -12.83 -12.26 -5.44
C MET A 243 -13.26 -11.48 -4.19
N VAL A 244 -14.50 -11.68 -3.74
CA VAL A 244 -15.01 -11.08 -2.49
C VAL A 244 -14.31 -11.66 -1.26
N GLY A 245 -14.07 -12.97 -1.22
CA GLY A 245 -13.31 -13.62 -0.14
C GLY A 245 -11.90 -13.05 -0.02
N ASP A 246 -11.16 -13.02 -1.12
CA ASP A 246 -9.80 -12.47 -1.16
C ASP A 246 -9.77 -10.97 -0.83
N GLY A 247 -10.76 -10.21 -1.31
CA GLY A 247 -10.86 -8.79 -1.00
C GLY A 247 -11.15 -8.50 0.48
N VAL A 248 -11.95 -9.32 1.17
CA VAL A 248 -12.12 -9.23 2.64
C VAL A 248 -10.80 -9.50 3.35
N GLN A 249 -10.04 -10.50 2.91
CA GLN A 249 -8.73 -10.83 3.48
C GLN A 249 -7.73 -9.69 3.33
N ILE A 250 -7.60 -9.14 2.13
CA ILE A 250 -6.69 -8.03 1.80
C ILE A 250 -7.10 -6.77 2.54
N THR A 251 -8.39 -6.44 2.57
CA THR A 251 -8.91 -5.25 3.28
C THR A 251 -8.69 -5.38 4.78
N GLY A 252 -9.01 -6.54 5.36
CA GLY A 252 -8.77 -6.79 6.79
C GLY A 252 -7.29 -6.69 7.14
N MET A 253 -6.41 -7.23 6.31
CA MET A 253 -4.96 -7.17 6.50
C MET A 253 -4.48 -5.71 6.47
N ALA A 254 -4.93 -4.92 5.49
CA ALA A 254 -4.58 -3.51 5.36
C ALA A 254 -5.04 -2.70 6.58
N VAL A 255 -6.30 -2.88 7.02
CA VAL A 255 -6.86 -2.18 8.18
C VAL A 255 -6.08 -2.51 9.45
N VAL A 256 -5.88 -3.78 9.76
CA VAL A 256 -5.19 -4.20 11.00
C VAL A 256 -3.72 -3.78 10.97
N THR A 257 -3.04 -3.90 9.82
CA THR A 257 -1.64 -3.48 9.68
C THR A 257 -1.50 -1.98 9.91
N ILE A 258 -2.31 -1.16 9.23
CA ILE A 258 -2.23 0.30 9.35
C ILE A 258 -2.61 0.76 10.76
N LEU A 259 -3.59 0.10 11.40
CA LEU A 259 -3.97 0.39 12.78
C LEU A 259 -2.83 0.10 13.77
N PHE A 260 -2.15 -1.05 13.65
CA PHE A 260 -0.98 -1.35 14.49
C PHE A 260 0.22 -0.44 14.20
N ALA A 261 0.40 -0.02 12.95
CA ALA A 261 1.41 0.96 12.59
C ALA A 261 1.08 2.35 13.18
N ALA A 262 -0.19 2.76 13.18
CA ALA A 262 -0.64 4.03 13.75
C ALA A 262 -0.49 4.08 15.27
N PHE A 263 -0.66 2.97 15.98
CA PHE A 263 -0.38 2.87 17.42
C PHE A 263 1.12 2.77 17.77
N GLY A 264 2.01 2.69 16.77
CA GLY A 264 3.45 2.61 16.99
C GLY A 264 3.97 1.22 17.36
N PHE A 265 3.17 0.16 17.22
CA PHE A 265 3.64 -1.21 17.47
C PHE A 265 4.65 -1.70 16.42
N MET A 266 4.65 -1.10 15.23
CA MET A 266 5.61 -1.40 14.16
C MET A 266 6.64 -0.28 14.04
N SER A 267 7.72 -0.40 14.81
CA SER A 267 8.80 0.60 14.83
C SER A 267 9.64 0.56 13.55
N PRO A 268 10.03 1.72 12.98
CA PRO A 268 10.99 1.79 11.88
C PRO A 268 12.37 1.18 12.21
N ALA A 269 12.69 1.04 13.50
CA ALA A 269 13.92 0.46 13.98
C ALA A 269 14.06 -1.04 13.66
N SER A 270 12.94 -1.76 13.54
CA SER A 270 12.90 -3.19 13.22
C SER A 270 12.64 -3.41 11.74
N ARG A 271 13.69 -3.73 10.99
CA ARG A 271 13.61 -3.89 9.54
C ARG A 271 12.72 -5.06 9.18
N GLY A 272 11.82 -4.84 8.23
CA GLY A 272 10.93 -5.89 7.72
C GLY A 272 9.81 -6.32 8.68
N MET A 273 9.66 -5.70 9.86
CA MET A 273 8.56 -5.99 10.79
C MET A 273 7.20 -5.72 10.13
N LEU A 274 7.08 -4.63 9.36
CA LEU A 274 5.86 -4.30 8.64
C LEU A 274 5.48 -5.41 7.63
N LEU A 275 6.42 -5.82 6.77
CA LEU A 275 6.18 -6.87 5.77
C LEU A 275 5.87 -8.22 6.44
N THR A 276 6.61 -8.58 7.48
CA THR A 276 6.39 -9.84 8.23
C THR A 276 5.02 -9.81 8.92
N GLY A 277 4.65 -8.69 9.52
CA GLY A 277 3.35 -8.47 10.12
C GLY A 277 2.21 -8.59 9.10
N MET A 278 2.35 -8.00 7.91
CA MET A 278 1.38 -8.14 6.83
C MET A 278 1.20 -9.60 6.42
N ILE A 279 2.29 -10.37 6.25
CA ILE A 279 2.22 -11.80 5.90
C ILE A 279 1.48 -12.58 6.99
N ILE A 280 1.84 -12.39 8.26
CA ILE A 280 1.20 -13.10 9.38
C ILE A 280 -0.29 -12.76 9.47
N LEU A 281 -0.64 -11.47 9.38
CA LEU A 281 -2.03 -11.03 9.39
C LEU A 281 -2.81 -11.59 8.20
N TYR A 282 -2.20 -11.62 7.02
CA TYR A 282 -2.81 -12.23 5.83
C TYR A 282 -3.14 -13.70 6.06
N LEU A 283 -2.24 -14.50 6.65
CA LEU A 283 -2.48 -15.92 6.94
C LEU A 283 -3.68 -16.13 7.86
N PHE A 284 -3.73 -15.40 8.99
CA PHE A 284 -4.81 -15.54 9.97
C PHE A 284 -6.17 -15.09 9.43
N LEU A 285 -6.18 -14.03 8.62
CA LEU A 285 -7.40 -13.50 8.00
C LEU A 285 -7.92 -14.41 6.87
N GLY A 286 -7.19 -15.45 6.48
CA GLY A 286 -7.70 -16.51 5.59
C GLY A 286 -8.98 -17.16 6.11
N ILE A 287 -9.15 -17.26 7.44
CA ILE A 287 -10.39 -17.75 8.06
C ILE A 287 -11.59 -16.87 7.67
N LEU A 288 -11.44 -15.54 7.67
CA LEU A 288 -12.50 -14.61 7.28
C LEU A 288 -12.80 -14.71 5.78
N ALA A 289 -11.76 -14.86 4.95
CA ALA A 289 -11.87 -15.03 3.50
C ALA A 289 -12.75 -16.24 3.15
N GLY A 290 -12.41 -17.40 3.73
CA GLY A 290 -13.17 -18.64 3.53
C GLY A 290 -14.60 -18.56 4.05
N TYR A 291 -14.80 -17.93 5.22
CA TYR A 291 -16.11 -17.75 5.82
C TYR A 291 -17.03 -16.92 4.93
N VAL A 292 -16.58 -15.73 4.49
CA VAL A 292 -17.40 -14.83 3.66
C VAL A 292 -17.69 -15.44 2.30
N ALA A 293 -16.68 -16.02 1.64
CA ALA A 293 -16.85 -16.63 0.33
C ALA A 293 -17.86 -17.79 0.33
N VAL A 294 -17.74 -18.72 1.29
CA VAL A 294 -18.66 -19.87 1.40
C VAL A 294 -20.06 -19.43 1.82
N ARG A 295 -20.18 -18.47 2.75
CA ARG A 295 -21.47 -17.93 3.15
C ARG A 295 -22.17 -17.25 1.97
N LEU A 296 -21.47 -16.42 1.20
CA LEU A 296 -22.01 -15.78 -0.01
C LEU A 296 -22.41 -16.81 -1.07
N TRP A 297 -21.59 -17.83 -1.31
CA TRP A 297 -21.92 -18.90 -2.25
C TRP A 297 -23.21 -19.63 -1.88
N ARG A 298 -23.37 -19.95 -0.59
CA ARG A 298 -24.59 -20.57 -0.06
C ARG A 298 -25.81 -19.68 -0.28
N THR A 299 -25.67 -18.36 -0.13
CA THR A 299 -26.78 -17.43 -0.38
C THR A 299 -27.17 -17.36 -1.86
N ILE A 300 -26.19 -17.41 -2.77
CA ILE A 300 -26.44 -17.31 -4.22
C ILE A 300 -27.01 -18.62 -4.79
N GLN A 301 -26.40 -19.75 -4.48
CA GLN A 301 -26.72 -21.03 -5.13
C GLN A 301 -27.67 -21.92 -4.31
N SER A 302 -27.94 -21.56 -3.04
CA SER A 302 -28.71 -22.37 -2.07
C SER A 302 -28.18 -23.79 -1.82
N ASP A 303 -27.03 -24.15 -2.42
CA ASP A 303 -26.36 -25.43 -2.28
C ASP A 303 -25.05 -25.29 -1.48
N SER A 304 -24.75 -26.31 -0.68
CA SER A 304 -23.53 -26.41 0.12
C SER A 304 -22.53 -27.42 -0.43
N SER A 305 -22.89 -28.26 -1.42
CA SER A 305 -22.09 -29.43 -1.85
C SER A 305 -20.65 -29.12 -2.25
N SER A 306 -20.41 -27.95 -2.87
CA SER A 306 -19.14 -27.57 -3.48
C SER A 306 -18.27 -26.61 -2.63
N TRP A 307 -18.56 -26.45 -1.34
CA TRP A 307 -17.88 -25.49 -0.47
C TRP A 307 -16.36 -25.70 -0.36
N ARG A 308 -15.88 -26.95 -0.37
CA ARG A 308 -14.45 -27.28 -0.30
C ARG A 308 -13.69 -26.80 -1.54
N SER A 309 -14.26 -27.03 -2.72
CA SER A 309 -13.68 -26.56 -3.99
C SER A 309 -13.62 -25.04 -4.03
N LEU A 310 -14.67 -24.36 -3.54
CA LEU A 310 -14.69 -22.91 -3.47
C LEU A 310 -13.61 -22.36 -2.53
N ALA A 311 -13.55 -22.85 -1.29
CA ALA A 311 -12.57 -22.40 -0.31
C ALA A 311 -11.12 -22.68 -0.74
N TRP A 312 -10.88 -23.79 -1.45
CA TRP A 312 -9.59 -24.05 -2.09
C TRP A 312 -9.27 -23.01 -3.17
N CYS A 313 -10.24 -22.67 -4.03
CA CYS A 313 -10.04 -21.64 -5.05
C CYS A 313 -9.76 -20.26 -4.42
N VAL A 314 -10.45 -19.89 -3.33
CA VAL A 314 -10.17 -18.66 -2.56
C VAL A 314 -8.72 -18.66 -2.09
N ALA A 315 -8.30 -19.71 -1.39
CA ALA A 315 -6.94 -19.79 -0.85
C ALA A 315 -5.83 -19.75 -1.93
N CYS A 316 -6.16 -20.05 -3.19
CA CYS A 316 -5.19 -20.12 -4.28
C CYS A 316 -5.29 -18.98 -5.30
N PHE A 317 -6.35 -18.17 -5.30
CA PHE A 317 -6.59 -17.20 -6.36
C PHE A 317 -5.60 -16.03 -6.29
N PHE A 318 -5.69 -15.18 -5.26
CA PHE A 318 -4.74 -14.09 -5.08
C PHE A 318 -3.31 -14.57 -4.82
N PRO A 319 -3.05 -15.52 -3.88
CA PRO A 319 -1.69 -16.01 -3.64
C PRO A 319 -1.05 -16.67 -4.87
N GLY A 320 -1.84 -17.39 -5.68
CA GLY A 320 -1.34 -18.02 -6.90
C GLY A 320 -0.93 -17.00 -7.96
N ILE A 321 -1.73 -15.94 -8.15
CA ILE A 321 -1.37 -14.83 -9.05
C ILE A 321 -0.11 -14.11 -8.53
N ALA A 322 -0.08 -13.77 -7.24
CA ALA A 322 1.04 -13.10 -6.61
C ALA A 322 2.34 -13.91 -6.71
N PHE A 323 2.26 -15.22 -6.44
CA PHE A 323 3.39 -16.14 -6.54
C PHE A 323 3.84 -16.32 -8.00
N GLY A 324 2.91 -16.40 -8.95
CA GLY A 324 3.23 -16.45 -10.39
C GLY A 324 3.99 -15.20 -10.85
N VAL A 325 3.52 -14.01 -10.48
CA VAL A 325 4.22 -12.73 -10.76
C VAL A 325 5.60 -12.74 -10.10
N LEU A 326 5.68 -13.13 -8.83
CA LEU A 326 6.94 -13.21 -8.09
C LEU A 326 7.94 -14.13 -8.76
N LEU A 327 7.52 -15.32 -9.22
CA LEU A 327 8.39 -16.27 -9.93
C LEU A 327 8.93 -15.68 -11.24
N VAL A 328 8.07 -15.03 -12.04
CA VAL A 328 8.49 -14.39 -13.30
C VAL A 328 9.51 -13.28 -13.01
N LEU A 329 9.24 -12.43 -12.03
CA LEU A 329 10.15 -11.35 -11.61
C LEU A 329 11.47 -11.92 -11.06
N ASN A 330 11.42 -12.99 -10.28
CA ASN A 330 12.59 -13.63 -9.71
C ASN A 330 13.46 -14.30 -10.80
N PHE A 331 12.85 -14.89 -11.82
CA PHE A 331 13.57 -15.44 -12.96
C PHE A 331 14.33 -14.34 -13.74
N LEU A 332 13.72 -13.16 -13.91
CA LEU A 332 14.40 -12.01 -14.53
C LEU A 332 15.59 -11.52 -13.69
N LEU A 333 15.45 -11.52 -12.36
CA LEU A 333 16.53 -11.18 -11.42
C LEU A 333 17.68 -12.20 -11.48
N TRP A 334 17.38 -13.50 -11.50
CA TRP A 334 18.39 -14.56 -11.68
C TRP A 334 19.11 -14.45 -13.03
N SER A 335 18.37 -14.24 -14.12
CA SER A 335 18.94 -14.04 -15.46
C SER A 335 19.89 -12.85 -15.49
N SER A 336 19.56 -11.79 -14.74
CA SER A 336 20.38 -10.58 -14.62
C SER A 336 21.53 -10.70 -13.60
N LYS A 337 21.72 -11.88 -12.97
CA LYS A 337 22.68 -12.12 -11.87
C LYS A 337 22.59 -11.08 -10.75
N SER A 338 21.37 -10.62 -10.46
CA SER A 338 21.11 -9.61 -9.45
C SER A 338 21.25 -10.20 -8.05
N THR A 339 21.87 -9.46 -7.13
CA THR A 339 21.93 -9.79 -5.69
C THR A 339 20.56 -9.71 -5.02
N GLY A 340 19.59 -9.05 -5.65
CA GLY A 340 18.20 -8.97 -5.19
C GLY A 340 17.35 -10.19 -5.54
N ALA A 341 17.91 -11.21 -6.19
CA ALA A 341 17.17 -12.42 -6.49
C ALA A 341 16.88 -13.22 -5.22
N LEU A 342 15.64 -13.65 -5.04
CA LEU A 342 15.21 -14.43 -3.89
C LEU A 342 15.87 -15.83 -3.93
N PRO A 343 16.45 -16.28 -2.81
CA PRO A 343 17.00 -17.62 -2.73
C PRO A 343 15.88 -18.67 -2.81
N ILE A 344 16.19 -19.83 -3.40
CA ILE A 344 15.23 -20.93 -3.59
C ILE A 344 14.64 -21.39 -2.23
N SER A 345 15.43 -21.34 -1.16
CA SER A 345 14.99 -21.66 0.20
C SER A 345 13.82 -20.78 0.67
N LEU A 346 13.84 -19.49 0.35
CA LEU A 346 12.79 -18.55 0.72
C LEU A 346 11.52 -18.79 -0.11
N LEU A 347 11.65 -19.11 -1.40
CA LEU A 347 10.52 -19.52 -2.22
C LEU A 347 9.85 -20.79 -1.66
N PHE A 348 10.65 -21.77 -1.25
CA PHE A 348 10.13 -22.99 -0.62
C PHE A 348 9.42 -22.69 0.70
N LEU A 349 9.98 -21.83 1.55
CA LEU A 349 9.33 -21.39 2.79
C LEU A 349 7.97 -20.74 2.53
N LEU A 350 7.86 -19.87 1.52
CA LEU A 350 6.59 -19.24 1.14
C LEU A 350 5.55 -20.26 0.66
N ILE A 351 5.96 -21.28 -0.10
CA ILE A 351 5.07 -22.38 -0.51
C ILE A 351 4.57 -23.16 0.71
N VAL A 352 5.46 -23.51 1.64
CA VAL A 352 5.07 -24.22 2.87
C VAL A 352 4.09 -23.39 3.69
N LEU A 353 4.37 -22.10 3.87
CA LEU A 353 3.48 -21.18 4.57
C LEU A 353 2.10 -21.09 3.89
N TRP A 354 2.07 -21.06 2.56
CA TRP A 354 0.84 -21.00 1.77
C TRP A 354 0.02 -22.29 1.89
N PHE A 355 0.59 -23.46 1.61
CA PHE A 355 -0.16 -24.72 1.58
C PHE A 355 -0.39 -25.36 2.96
N CYS A 356 0.54 -25.19 3.90
CA CYS A 356 0.44 -25.82 5.22
C CYS A 356 -0.27 -24.95 6.26
N ILE A 357 -0.36 -23.63 6.05
CA ILE A 357 -1.02 -22.71 6.99
C ILE A 357 -2.21 -22.02 6.31
N SER A 358 -1.97 -21.23 5.26
CA SER A 358 -3.02 -20.40 4.65
C SER A 358 -4.21 -21.24 4.14
N VAL A 359 -3.94 -22.30 3.35
CA VAL A 359 -4.98 -23.15 2.78
C VAL A 359 -5.85 -23.82 3.87
N PRO A 360 -5.30 -24.50 4.90
CA PRO A 360 -6.09 -25.04 6.00
C PRO A 360 -6.91 -24.00 6.76
N LEU A 361 -6.36 -22.80 7.01
CA LEU A 361 -7.08 -21.72 7.70
C LEU A 361 -8.28 -21.24 6.88
N THR A 362 -8.12 -21.08 5.56
CA THR A 362 -9.22 -20.69 4.67
C THR A 362 -10.28 -21.79 4.57
N LEU A 363 -9.89 -23.07 4.55
CA LEU A 363 -10.83 -24.18 4.60
C LEU A 363 -11.60 -24.24 5.92
N LEU A 364 -10.93 -23.97 7.05
CA LEU A 364 -11.57 -23.87 8.37
C LEU A 364 -12.60 -22.73 8.40
N GLY A 365 -12.25 -21.56 7.86
CA GLY A 365 -13.18 -20.46 7.64
C GLY A 365 -14.40 -20.87 6.81
N GLY A 366 -14.15 -21.55 5.69
CA GLY A 366 -15.21 -22.09 4.83
C GLY A 366 -16.13 -23.08 5.55
N TYR A 367 -15.57 -23.95 6.40
CA TYR A 367 -16.36 -24.86 7.24
C TYR A 367 -17.31 -24.10 8.18
N PHE A 368 -16.84 -23.04 8.85
CA PHE A 368 -17.72 -22.18 9.65
C PHE A 368 -18.76 -21.47 8.79
N GLY A 369 -18.42 -21.08 7.55
CA GLY A 369 -19.36 -20.53 6.57
C GLY A 369 -20.50 -21.49 6.22
N THR A 370 -20.26 -22.81 6.20
CA THR A 370 -21.32 -23.82 5.98
C THR A 370 -22.25 -23.98 7.18
N LYS A 371 -21.79 -23.68 8.40
CA LYS A 371 -22.62 -23.73 9.61
C LYS A 371 -23.42 -22.46 9.83
N ALA A 372 -22.96 -21.33 9.30
CA ALA A 372 -23.65 -20.06 9.41
C ALA A 372 -25.02 -20.11 8.71
N GLU A 373 -26.00 -19.41 9.28
CA GLU A 373 -27.32 -19.26 8.70
C GLU A 373 -27.23 -18.55 7.34
N ALA A 374 -27.93 -19.11 6.35
CA ALA A 374 -28.00 -18.53 5.02
C ALA A 374 -28.83 -17.24 5.07
N ILE A 375 -28.30 -16.18 4.47
CA ILE A 375 -29.05 -14.93 4.27
C ILE A 375 -30.23 -15.25 3.34
N GLN A 376 -31.44 -15.13 3.86
CA GLN A 376 -32.66 -15.34 3.08
C GLN A 376 -32.94 -14.11 2.23
N TYR A 377 -33.29 -14.33 0.96
CA TYR A 377 -33.73 -13.23 0.11
C TYR A 377 -35.12 -12.75 0.53
N PRO A 378 -35.34 -11.41 0.59
CA PRO A 378 -36.64 -10.87 0.99
C PRO A 378 -37.73 -11.18 -0.04
N VAL A 379 -37.34 -11.50 -1.27
CA VAL A 379 -38.25 -11.70 -2.41
C VAL A 379 -37.86 -12.96 -3.18
N ARG A 380 -38.87 -13.69 -3.67
CA ARG A 380 -38.68 -14.85 -4.55
C ARG A 380 -38.34 -14.42 -5.98
N THR A 381 -37.39 -15.12 -6.59
CA THR A 381 -37.00 -14.87 -7.98
C THR A 381 -37.97 -15.55 -8.96
N ASN A 382 -38.33 -14.84 -10.03
CA ASN A 382 -39.12 -15.36 -11.14
C ASN A 382 -38.34 -16.41 -11.94
N GLN A 383 -39.04 -17.35 -12.58
CA GLN A 383 -38.40 -18.37 -13.41
C GLN A 383 -37.82 -17.75 -14.70
N ILE A 384 -38.61 -16.92 -15.37
CA ILE A 384 -38.22 -16.27 -16.63
C ILE A 384 -37.59 -14.91 -16.32
N PRO A 385 -36.37 -14.63 -16.82
CA PRO A 385 -35.73 -13.34 -16.64
C PRO A 385 -36.45 -12.25 -17.44
N ARG A 386 -36.73 -11.11 -16.81
CA ARG A 386 -37.22 -9.92 -17.51
C ARG A 386 -36.16 -9.38 -18.48
N GLU A 387 -36.60 -8.97 -19.66
CA GLU A 387 -35.77 -8.27 -20.65
C GLU A 387 -35.36 -6.88 -20.14
N ILE A 388 -34.09 -6.53 -20.35
CA ILE A 388 -33.54 -5.24 -19.92
C ILE A 388 -33.78 -4.22 -21.04
N PRO A 389 -34.40 -3.07 -20.76
CA PRO A 389 -34.64 -2.05 -21.77
C PRO A 389 -33.33 -1.51 -22.35
N GLY A 390 -33.36 -1.11 -23.62
CA GLY A 390 -32.19 -0.53 -24.31
C GLY A 390 -31.73 0.77 -23.66
N GLN A 391 -30.48 0.82 -23.19
CA GLN A 391 -29.91 2.01 -22.55
C GLN A 391 -29.31 2.98 -23.59
N LYS A 392 -29.56 4.30 -23.41
CA LYS A 392 -28.97 5.35 -24.25
C LYS A 392 -27.44 5.46 -24.12
N TYR A 393 -26.89 5.13 -22.95
CA TYR A 393 -25.46 5.16 -22.67
C TYR A 393 -24.95 3.78 -22.24
N PRO A 394 -23.71 3.40 -22.59
CA PRO A 394 -23.15 2.12 -22.18
C PRO A 394 -22.92 2.11 -20.66
N SER A 395 -23.64 1.23 -19.95
CA SER A 395 -23.57 1.12 -18.48
C SER A 395 -22.15 0.88 -17.94
N TRP A 396 -21.29 0.20 -18.68
CA TRP A 396 -19.90 -0.04 -18.25
C TRP A 396 -19.02 1.22 -18.27
N LEU A 397 -19.33 2.21 -19.11
CA LEU A 397 -18.58 3.48 -19.13
C LEU A 397 -18.82 4.26 -17.82
N LEU A 398 -20.04 4.22 -17.31
CA LEU A 398 -20.41 4.80 -16.02
C LEU A 398 -19.67 4.11 -14.86
N VAL A 399 -19.57 2.77 -14.89
CA VAL A 399 -18.83 1.97 -13.90
C VAL A 399 -17.34 2.30 -13.90
N LEU A 400 -16.74 2.49 -15.08
CA LEU A 400 -15.34 2.93 -15.20
C LEU A 400 -15.17 4.35 -14.67
N GLY A 401 -16.03 5.29 -15.09
CA GLY A 401 -15.95 6.69 -14.65
C GLY A 401 -16.13 6.87 -13.14
N ALA A 402 -16.90 6.01 -12.48
CA ALA A 402 -17.11 6.06 -11.04
C ALA A 402 -15.83 5.85 -10.21
N GLY A 403 -14.85 5.12 -10.75
CA GLY A 403 -13.55 4.90 -10.10
C GLY A 403 -12.72 6.18 -9.95
N THR A 404 -13.05 7.26 -10.67
CA THR A 404 -12.38 8.57 -10.52
C THR A 404 -12.60 9.18 -9.14
N LEU A 405 -13.75 8.96 -8.51
CA LEU A 405 -14.07 9.55 -7.20
C LEU A 405 -13.22 8.93 -6.07
N PRO A 406 -13.16 7.58 -5.91
CA PRO A 406 -12.23 6.97 -4.97
C PRO A 406 -10.75 7.19 -5.34
N PHE A 407 -10.43 7.40 -6.62
CA PHE A 407 -9.05 7.71 -7.02
C PHE A 407 -8.64 9.10 -6.51
N GLY A 408 -9.53 10.09 -6.62
CA GLY A 408 -9.29 11.44 -6.14
C GLY A 408 -8.97 11.51 -4.63
N THR A 409 -9.59 10.65 -3.82
CA THR A 409 -9.30 10.58 -2.37
C THR A 409 -7.97 9.90 -2.05
N LEU A 410 -7.51 8.99 -2.91
CA LEU A 410 -6.24 8.29 -2.75
C LEU A 410 -5.03 8.99 -3.36
N PHE A 411 -5.24 9.86 -4.35
CA PHE A 411 -4.19 10.36 -5.23
C PHE A 411 -2.97 10.93 -4.49
N ILE A 412 -3.19 11.80 -3.50
CA ILE A 412 -2.09 12.44 -2.75
C ILE A 412 -1.31 11.41 -1.93
N GLU A 413 -1.99 10.54 -1.20
CA GLU A 413 -1.31 9.53 -0.38
C GLU A 413 -0.61 8.48 -1.26
N LEU A 414 -1.20 8.13 -2.40
CA LEU A 414 -0.59 7.24 -3.37
C LEU A 414 0.75 7.80 -3.88
N PHE A 415 0.85 9.11 -4.14
CA PHE A 415 2.12 9.75 -4.50
C PHE A 415 3.18 9.57 -3.41
N PHE A 416 2.81 9.78 -2.14
CA PHE A 416 3.74 9.61 -1.01
C PHE A 416 4.15 8.16 -0.81
N ILE A 417 3.22 7.21 -0.92
CA ILE A 417 3.49 5.77 -0.84
C ILE A 417 4.43 5.34 -1.96
N MET A 418 4.16 5.74 -3.20
CA MET A 418 5.01 5.42 -4.35
C MET A 418 6.40 6.03 -4.19
N SER A 419 6.49 7.29 -3.74
CA SER A 419 7.77 7.93 -3.45
C SER A 419 8.53 7.23 -2.32
N SER A 420 7.84 6.68 -1.33
CA SER A 420 8.48 5.93 -0.25
C SER A 420 9.04 4.60 -0.73
N ILE A 421 8.25 3.83 -1.50
CA ILE A 421 8.64 2.50 -2.01
C ILE A 421 9.78 2.61 -3.03
N TRP A 422 9.71 3.57 -3.95
CA TRP A 422 10.61 3.62 -5.11
C TRP A 422 11.78 4.59 -4.96
N LEU A 423 11.62 5.69 -4.22
CA LEU A 423 12.69 6.68 -3.99
C LEU A 423 13.33 6.56 -2.61
N GLY A 424 12.89 5.60 -1.78
CA GLY A 424 13.47 5.33 -0.46
C GLY A 424 13.22 6.43 0.58
N ARG A 425 12.23 7.32 0.36
CA ARG A 425 11.86 8.34 1.33
C ARG A 425 11.10 7.71 2.50
N PHE A 426 11.41 8.08 3.73
CA PHE A 426 10.67 7.58 4.90
C PHE A 426 9.25 8.15 4.92
N TYR A 427 8.25 7.27 4.86
CA TYR A 427 6.86 7.62 5.14
C TYR A 427 6.51 7.15 6.55
N TYR A 428 6.37 8.12 7.48
CA TYR A 428 6.07 7.84 8.88
C TYR A 428 4.84 8.59 9.36
N VAL A 429 3.79 8.63 8.53
CA VAL A 429 2.53 9.26 8.92
C VAL A 429 1.36 8.30 8.82
N PHE A 430 1.53 7.14 9.45
CA PHE A 430 0.53 6.07 9.52
C PHE A 430 -0.82 6.51 10.10
N GLY A 431 -0.83 7.53 10.97
CA GLY A 431 -2.08 8.14 11.45
C GLY A 431 -2.90 8.79 10.34
N PHE A 432 -2.28 9.56 9.43
CA PHE A 432 -2.98 10.12 8.27
C PHE A 432 -3.39 9.00 7.31
N LEU A 433 -2.52 8.02 7.07
CA LEU A 433 -2.84 6.87 6.22
C LEU A 433 -4.08 6.12 6.72
N PHE A 434 -4.22 5.93 8.03
CA PHE A 434 -5.39 5.30 8.63
C PHE A 434 -6.67 6.11 8.37
N VAL A 435 -6.62 7.43 8.54
CA VAL A 435 -7.76 8.31 8.25
C VAL A 435 -8.14 8.22 6.76
N VAL A 436 -7.16 8.29 5.86
CA VAL A 436 -7.42 8.17 4.41
C VAL A 436 -7.99 6.80 4.05
N LEU A 437 -7.54 5.71 4.69
CA LEU A 437 -8.11 4.38 4.50
C LEU A 437 -9.60 4.33 4.90
N VAL A 438 -9.98 4.94 6.03
CA VAL A 438 -11.37 5.03 6.46
C VAL A 438 -12.21 5.84 5.46
N LEU A 439 -11.69 6.99 5.01
CA LEU A 439 -12.35 7.81 3.99
C LEU A 439 -12.52 7.05 2.67
N LEU A 440 -11.52 6.27 2.25
CA LEU A 440 -11.61 5.41 1.07
C LEU A 440 -12.74 4.39 1.21
N VAL A 441 -12.83 3.69 2.34
CA VAL A 441 -13.88 2.68 2.59
C VAL A 441 -15.27 3.31 2.43
N ILE A 442 -15.47 4.52 2.99
CA ILE A 442 -16.73 5.26 2.90
C ILE A 442 -17.03 5.65 1.44
N VAL A 443 -16.09 6.26 0.72
CA VAL A 443 -16.30 6.65 -0.69
C VAL A 443 -16.59 5.44 -1.57
N CYS A 444 -15.85 4.34 -1.40
CA CYS A 444 -16.09 3.11 -2.16
C CYS A 444 -17.50 2.55 -1.91
N ALA A 445 -17.97 2.60 -0.66
CA ALA A 445 -19.31 2.19 -0.30
C ALA A 445 -20.38 3.07 -0.97
N GLU A 446 -20.26 4.39 -0.83
CA GLU A 446 -21.24 5.36 -1.36
C GLU A 446 -21.33 5.33 -2.88
N VAL A 447 -20.18 5.35 -3.57
CA VAL A 447 -20.13 5.30 -5.04
C VAL A 447 -20.81 4.03 -5.56
N SER A 448 -20.53 2.88 -4.94
CA SER A 448 -21.11 1.60 -5.35
C SER A 448 -22.62 1.56 -5.10
N VAL A 449 -23.10 2.07 -3.96
CA VAL A 449 -24.53 2.14 -3.63
C VAL A 449 -25.27 3.06 -4.61
N VAL A 450 -24.74 4.26 -4.87
CA VAL A 450 -25.36 5.22 -5.80
C VAL A 450 -25.47 4.63 -7.21
N LEU A 451 -24.39 4.01 -7.71
CA LEU A 451 -24.42 3.37 -9.03
C LEU A 451 -25.38 2.18 -9.08
N THR A 452 -25.40 1.36 -8.04
CA THR A 452 -26.33 0.22 -7.96
C THR A 452 -27.78 0.71 -8.02
N TYR A 453 -28.12 1.74 -7.26
CA TYR A 453 -29.45 2.34 -7.29
C TYR A 453 -29.80 2.93 -8.67
N MET A 454 -28.88 3.65 -9.31
CA MET A 454 -29.09 4.20 -10.65
C MET A 454 -29.35 3.09 -11.69
N HIS A 455 -28.61 1.98 -11.63
CA HIS A 455 -28.86 0.84 -12.52
C HIS A 455 -30.22 0.18 -12.28
N LEU A 456 -30.62 0.01 -11.02
CA LEU A 456 -31.93 -0.54 -10.69
C LEU A 456 -33.07 0.38 -11.17
N CYS A 457 -32.91 1.70 -11.10
CA CYS A 457 -33.89 2.66 -11.62
C CYS A 457 -34.11 2.55 -13.14
N VAL A 458 -33.11 2.09 -13.89
CA VAL A 458 -33.19 1.84 -15.34
C VAL A 458 -33.54 0.36 -15.63
N GLU A 459 -34.15 -0.33 -14.67
CA GLU A 459 -34.59 -1.73 -14.76
C GLU A 459 -33.46 -2.74 -15.05
N ASP A 460 -32.21 -2.38 -14.77
CA ASP A 460 -31.07 -3.27 -14.95
C ASP A 460 -30.77 -4.03 -13.66
N TRP A 461 -31.28 -5.26 -13.60
CA TRP A 461 -31.12 -6.15 -12.45
C TRP A 461 -29.72 -6.79 -12.36
N ARG A 462 -28.81 -6.59 -13.34
CA ARG A 462 -27.47 -7.20 -13.36
C ARG A 462 -26.44 -6.38 -12.56
N TRP A 463 -26.77 -6.04 -11.32
CA TRP A 463 -25.99 -5.13 -10.49
C TRP A 463 -24.76 -5.78 -9.83
N TRP A 464 -24.72 -7.10 -9.62
CA TRP A 464 -23.67 -7.82 -8.88
C TRP A 464 -22.24 -7.43 -9.31
N TRP A 465 -21.88 -7.65 -10.58
CA TRP A 465 -20.55 -7.30 -11.10
C TRP A 465 -20.34 -5.80 -11.23
N LYS A 466 -21.40 -5.06 -11.58
CA LYS A 466 -21.31 -3.60 -11.74
C LYS A 466 -20.99 -2.93 -10.41
N SER A 467 -21.59 -3.39 -9.31
CA SER A 467 -21.31 -2.88 -7.96
C SER A 467 -19.88 -3.19 -7.50
N PHE A 468 -19.36 -4.38 -7.82
CA PHE A 468 -17.97 -4.74 -7.57
C PHE A 468 -17.01 -3.85 -8.37
N PHE A 469 -17.21 -3.71 -9.68
CA PHE A 469 -16.33 -2.91 -10.53
C PHE A 469 -16.54 -1.40 -10.39
N ALA A 470 -17.65 -0.92 -9.82
CA ALA A 470 -17.91 0.51 -9.60
C ALA A 470 -16.84 1.16 -8.72
N SER A 471 -16.45 0.47 -7.66
CA SER A 471 -15.37 0.89 -6.75
C SER A 471 -14.04 0.21 -7.09
N GLY A 472 -14.09 -1.01 -7.64
CA GLY A 472 -12.91 -1.74 -8.12
C GLY A 472 -12.19 -1.06 -9.30
N SER A 473 -12.90 -0.27 -10.12
CA SER A 473 -12.33 0.46 -11.26
C SER A 473 -11.27 1.49 -10.85
N VAL A 474 -11.20 1.88 -9.57
CA VAL A 474 -10.11 2.71 -9.02
C VAL A 474 -8.73 2.14 -9.32
N ALA A 475 -8.60 0.80 -9.37
CA ALA A 475 -7.34 0.13 -9.68
C ALA A 475 -6.80 0.45 -11.07
N LEU A 476 -7.67 0.70 -12.04
CA LEU A 476 -7.27 1.12 -13.38
C LEU A 476 -6.57 2.49 -13.32
N TYR A 477 -7.14 3.43 -12.57
CA TYR A 477 -6.57 4.76 -12.38
C TYR A 477 -5.26 4.71 -11.61
N VAL A 478 -5.16 3.86 -10.58
CA VAL A 478 -3.91 3.62 -9.85
C VAL A 478 -2.83 3.05 -10.78
N PHE A 479 -3.18 2.10 -11.66
CA PHE A 479 -2.23 1.53 -12.61
C PHE A 479 -1.79 2.56 -13.67
N LEU A 480 -2.71 3.33 -14.23
CA LEU A 480 -2.39 4.43 -15.15
C LEU A 480 -1.50 5.48 -14.49
N TYR A 481 -1.76 5.80 -13.23
CA TYR A 481 -0.91 6.67 -12.44
C TYR A 481 0.48 6.07 -12.24
N ALA A 482 0.60 4.78 -11.95
CA ALA A 482 1.89 4.11 -11.84
C ALA A 482 2.68 4.14 -13.17
N LEU A 483 2.01 4.01 -14.32
CA LEU A 483 2.63 4.18 -15.63
C LEU A 483 3.11 5.62 -15.86
N ASN A 484 2.30 6.61 -15.48
CA ASN A 484 2.70 8.01 -15.53
C ASN A 484 3.92 8.28 -14.64
N TYR A 485 3.90 7.79 -13.41
CA TYR A 485 4.99 7.92 -12.45
C TYR A 485 6.30 7.28 -12.97
N LEU A 486 6.21 6.14 -13.64
CA LEU A 486 7.36 5.50 -14.31
C LEU A 486 8.00 6.40 -15.38
N VAL A 487 7.17 7.04 -16.21
CA VAL A 487 7.63 7.84 -17.36
C VAL A 487 8.20 9.19 -16.92
N PHE A 488 7.57 9.85 -15.95
CA PHE A 488 7.89 11.22 -15.58
C PHE A 488 8.85 11.33 -14.38
N GLU A 489 8.66 10.51 -13.35
CA GLU A 489 9.43 10.61 -12.09
C GLU A 489 10.62 9.64 -12.06
N LEU A 490 10.46 8.42 -12.59
CA LEU A 490 11.50 7.38 -12.62
C LEU A 490 12.29 7.37 -13.93
N ARG A 491 12.48 8.54 -14.57
CA ARG A 491 13.17 8.67 -15.86
C ARG A 491 14.62 8.15 -15.84
N SER A 492 15.26 8.15 -14.68
CA SER A 492 16.63 7.63 -14.47
C SER A 492 16.69 6.12 -14.22
N LEU A 493 15.56 5.41 -14.18
CA LEU A 493 15.55 3.96 -13.94
C LEU A 493 16.15 3.23 -15.14
N SER A 494 17.45 2.96 -15.08
CA SER A 494 18.19 2.31 -16.17
C SER A 494 18.01 0.78 -16.13
N GLY A 495 17.55 0.21 -17.25
CA GLY A 495 17.51 -1.24 -17.49
C GLY A 495 16.11 -1.85 -17.56
N SER A 496 15.91 -2.73 -18.56
CA SER A 496 14.63 -3.42 -18.81
C SER A 496 14.17 -4.27 -17.62
N THR A 497 15.10 -4.89 -16.88
CA THR A 497 14.79 -5.68 -15.69
C THR A 497 14.16 -4.84 -14.58
N SER A 498 14.68 -3.63 -14.32
CA SER A 498 14.15 -2.73 -13.30
C SER A 498 12.76 -2.22 -13.66
N THR A 499 12.53 -1.91 -14.94
CA THR A 499 11.20 -1.54 -15.45
C THR A 499 10.20 -2.69 -15.31
N ALA A 500 10.61 -3.92 -15.63
CA ALA A 500 9.75 -5.10 -15.49
C ALA A 500 9.38 -5.37 -14.02
N LEU A 501 10.32 -5.20 -13.08
CA LEU A 501 10.06 -5.31 -11.64
C LEU A 501 9.04 -4.26 -11.19
N TYR A 502 9.25 -3.00 -11.57
CA TYR A 502 8.32 -1.92 -11.26
C TYR A 502 6.90 -2.22 -11.75
N LEU A 503 6.77 -2.62 -13.02
CA LEU A 503 5.47 -2.94 -13.62
C LEU A 503 4.82 -4.16 -12.96
N GLY A 504 5.59 -5.23 -12.70
CA GLY A 504 5.07 -6.43 -12.06
C GLY A 504 4.52 -6.16 -10.65
N TYR A 505 5.26 -5.42 -9.83
CA TYR A 505 4.76 -5.01 -8.51
C TYR A 505 3.60 -4.02 -8.60
N SER A 506 3.60 -3.10 -9.57
CA SER A 506 2.51 -2.15 -9.78
C SER A 506 1.21 -2.84 -10.22
N ILE A 507 1.29 -3.86 -11.07
CA ILE A 507 0.13 -4.68 -11.46
C ILE A 507 -0.43 -5.43 -10.24
N LEU A 508 0.44 -6.02 -9.41
CA LEU A 508 0.03 -6.73 -8.21
C LEU A 508 -0.63 -5.78 -7.20
N MET A 509 -0.07 -4.57 -7.02
CA MET A 509 -0.65 -3.53 -6.19
C MET A 509 -2.04 -3.11 -6.70
N ALA A 510 -2.17 -2.80 -8.00
CA ALA A 510 -3.45 -2.42 -8.61
C ALA A 510 -4.48 -3.55 -8.47
N PHE A 511 -4.10 -4.80 -8.70
CA PHE A 511 -4.98 -5.96 -8.54
C PHE A 511 -5.45 -6.15 -7.10
N SER A 512 -4.56 -5.94 -6.12
CA SER A 512 -4.90 -6.00 -4.69
C SER A 512 -5.91 -4.91 -4.32
N ILE A 513 -5.70 -3.68 -4.83
CA ILE A 513 -6.63 -2.56 -4.64
C ILE A 513 -7.99 -2.86 -5.26
N MET A 514 -8.03 -3.43 -6.48
CA MET A 514 -9.27 -3.81 -7.15
C MET A 514 -10.10 -4.79 -6.31
N LEU A 515 -9.45 -5.83 -5.74
CA LEU A 515 -10.11 -6.80 -4.89
C LEU A 515 -10.61 -6.16 -3.60
N ALA A 516 -9.80 -5.32 -2.95
CA ALA A 516 -10.17 -4.65 -1.71
C ALA A 516 -11.35 -3.67 -1.91
N THR A 517 -11.21 -2.70 -2.81
CA THR A 517 -12.24 -1.67 -3.03
C THR A 517 -13.50 -2.25 -3.65
N GLY A 518 -13.36 -3.16 -4.62
CA GLY A 518 -14.49 -3.82 -5.25
C GLY A 518 -15.31 -4.66 -4.28
N THR A 519 -14.65 -5.30 -3.30
CA THR A 519 -15.33 -6.04 -2.24
C THR A 519 -16.12 -5.14 -1.31
N ILE A 520 -15.54 -4.00 -0.91
CA ILE A 520 -16.25 -3.00 -0.08
C ILE A 520 -17.51 -2.52 -0.80
N GLY A 521 -17.39 -2.15 -2.08
CA GLY A 521 -18.53 -1.69 -2.87
C GLY A 521 -19.60 -2.77 -3.05
N PHE A 522 -19.19 -3.99 -3.37
CA PHE A 522 -20.11 -5.12 -3.53
C PHE A 522 -20.88 -5.44 -2.24
N LEU A 523 -20.19 -5.57 -1.10
CA LEU A 523 -20.83 -5.91 0.18
C LEU A 523 -21.82 -4.83 0.59
N MET A 524 -21.46 -3.55 0.46
CA MET A 524 -22.35 -2.44 0.79
C MET A 524 -23.56 -2.35 -0.15
N SER A 525 -23.36 -2.58 -1.45
CA SER A 525 -24.47 -2.66 -2.41
C SER A 525 -25.38 -3.85 -2.14
N PHE A 526 -24.83 -5.01 -1.75
CA PHE A 526 -25.62 -6.19 -1.41
C PHE A 526 -26.53 -5.92 -0.21
N TRP A 527 -26.01 -5.34 0.86
CA TRP A 527 -26.81 -4.94 2.02
C TRP A 527 -27.85 -3.85 1.68
N PHE A 528 -27.47 -2.87 0.85
CA PHE A 528 -28.39 -1.85 0.37
C PHE A 528 -29.56 -2.45 -0.42
N VAL A 529 -29.29 -3.35 -1.37
CA VAL A 529 -30.32 -4.04 -2.16
C VAL A 529 -31.18 -4.91 -1.26
N HIS A 530 -30.58 -5.68 -0.34
CA HIS A 530 -31.33 -6.47 0.64
C HIS A 530 -32.31 -5.60 1.45
N TYR A 531 -31.82 -4.49 2.00
CA TYR A 531 -32.65 -3.52 2.72
C TYR A 531 -33.76 -2.92 1.83
N LEU A 532 -33.40 -2.45 0.64
CA LEU A 532 -34.33 -1.82 -0.32
C LEU A 532 -35.51 -2.75 -0.63
N PHE A 533 -35.25 -4.02 -0.94
CA PHE A 533 -36.31 -4.97 -1.30
C PHE A 533 -37.00 -5.61 -0.10
N SER A 534 -36.40 -5.60 1.10
CA SER A 534 -37.09 -6.00 2.34
C SER A 534 -38.18 -5.00 2.77
N SER A 535 -38.02 -3.73 2.40
CA SER A 535 -39.03 -2.69 2.66
C SER A 535 -40.25 -2.77 1.75
N VAL A 536 -40.17 -3.51 0.65
CA VAL A 536 -41.28 -3.67 -0.30
C VAL A 536 -42.26 -4.69 0.27
N LYS A 537 -43.40 -4.21 0.80
CA LYS A 537 -44.55 -5.08 1.08
C LYS A 537 -45.11 -5.60 -0.25
N ILE A 538 -44.99 -6.90 -0.47
CA ILE A 538 -45.62 -7.62 -1.57
C ILE A 538 -46.87 -8.26 -0.97
N ASP A 539 -48.04 -7.67 -1.22
CA ASP A 539 -49.34 -8.26 -0.85
C ASP A 539 -49.69 -9.46 -1.74
#